data_AF-A0A0B4G3Y7-F1
#
_entry.id   AF-A0A0B4G3Y7-F1
#
_cell.length_a   1.000
_cell.length_b   1.000
_cell.length_c   1.000
_cell.angle_alpha   90.00
_cell.angle_beta   90.00
_cell.angle_gamma   90.00
#
_symmetry.space_group_name_H-M   'P 1'
#
loop_
_entity.id
_entity.type
_entity.pdbx_description
1 polymer ?
#
loop_
_entity_poly.entity_id
_entity_poly.type
_entity_poly.pdbx_seq_one_letter_code
_entity_poly.pdbx_strand_id
1 'polypeptide(L)'
;MDQDSAASQAQRKIELQSPQDLAYLVAKVRGAAAARINEAFPHVPGQGEDELRNQIESLVNEYIDKTFTLAAPNLSINGLPVSSTEYLSPSPATRDTHEPFDARKRQRVAELISQEEKLLEEVAALKRSVPGKAADEQAARVRDAIRRDEEMVEARTAAVAVEAGKEGGSLRVDRLERQDGVEAGFRGAVEALGRLKRDMPSAVAKMERARVAGEYVLDAK
;
A
#
# COMPACT_ATOMS: atom_id res chain seq x y z
N MET A 1 45.13 3.22 -16.48
CA MET A 1 45.03 4.70 -16.36
C MET A 1 43.74 4.94 -15.58
N ASP A 2 43.70 4.52 -14.31
CA ASP A 2 42.44 4.32 -13.57
C ASP A 2 42.55 4.76 -12.10
N GLN A 3 43.46 5.69 -11.79
CA GLN A 3 43.62 6.22 -10.43
C GLN A 3 42.77 7.47 -10.16
N ASP A 4 42.34 8.21 -11.20
CA ASP A 4 41.51 9.43 -11.04
C ASP A 4 40.04 9.14 -10.65
N SER A 5 39.54 7.93 -10.92
CA SER A 5 38.15 7.55 -10.61
C SER A 5 37.92 7.22 -9.13
N ALA A 6 38.95 6.78 -8.39
CA ALA A 6 38.81 6.41 -6.99
C ALA A 6 38.88 7.65 -6.06
N ALA A 7 39.72 8.63 -6.40
CA ALA A 7 39.85 9.87 -5.63
C ALA A 7 38.65 10.81 -5.83
N SER A 8 38.10 10.88 -7.04
CA SER A 8 36.88 11.69 -7.32
C SER A 8 35.62 11.15 -6.66
N GLN A 9 35.59 9.87 -6.26
CA GLN A 9 34.51 9.28 -5.45
C GLN A 9 34.63 9.61 -3.96
N ALA A 10 35.83 9.99 -3.47
CA ALA A 10 36.08 10.23 -2.05
C ALA A 10 35.74 11.66 -1.60
N GLN A 11 35.67 12.62 -2.52
CA GLN A 11 35.39 14.03 -2.22
C GLN A 11 34.11 14.48 -2.92
N ARG A 12 33.22 15.17 -2.18
CA ARG A 12 32.00 15.72 -2.75
C ARG A 12 32.35 16.82 -3.74
N LYS A 13 31.76 16.75 -4.93
CA LYS A 13 31.82 17.82 -5.92
C LYS A 13 31.11 19.06 -5.39
N ILE A 14 31.56 20.23 -5.86
CA ILE A 14 30.92 21.51 -5.55
C ILE A 14 29.75 21.66 -6.53
N GLU A 15 28.54 21.56 -5.99
CA GLU A 15 27.31 21.75 -6.77
C GLU A 15 27.00 23.25 -6.92
N LEU A 16 26.79 23.65 -8.16
CA LEU A 16 26.26 24.96 -8.54
C LEU A 16 24.79 24.78 -8.94
N GLN A 17 23.96 25.76 -8.60
CA GLN A 17 22.53 25.68 -8.91
C GLN A 17 22.28 25.94 -10.40
N SER A 18 23.11 26.81 -10.98
CA SER A 18 22.95 27.23 -12.36
C SER A 18 24.29 27.53 -13.05
N PRO A 19 24.36 27.46 -14.39
CA PRO A 19 25.55 27.90 -15.12
C PRO A 19 25.89 29.39 -14.90
N GLN A 20 24.87 30.21 -14.60
CA GLN A 20 25.04 31.63 -14.28
C GLN A 20 25.86 31.83 -12.99
N ASP A 21 25.80 30.90 -12.04
CA ASP A 21 26.60 30.98 -10.81
C ASP A 21 28.10 30.88 -11.11
N LEU A 22 28.50 29.98 -12.02
CA LEU A 22 29.89 29.82 -12.43
C LEU A 22 30.40 31.07 -13.14
N ALA A 23 29.62 31.59 -14.09
CA ALA A 23 29.94 32.83 -14.80
C ALA A 23 30.07 34.02 -13.83
N TYR A 24 29.16 34.10 -12.85
CA TYR A 24 29.21 35.12 -11.80
C TYR A 24 30.47 35.01 -10.93
N LEU A 25 30.87 33.79 -10.53
CA LEU A 25 32.10 33.57 -9.77
C LEU A 25 33.34 34.01 -10.55
N VAL A 26 33.44 33.64 -11.83
CA VAL A 26 34.55 34.05 -12.72
C VAL A 26 34.58 35.57 -12.86
N ALA A 27 33.43 36.20 -13.14
CA ALA A 27 33.34 37.66 -13.28
C ALA A 27 33.71 38.40 -11.99
N LYS A 28 33.28 37.89 -10.83
CA LYS A 28 33.59 38.48 -9.52
C LYS A 28 35.10 38.39 -9.21
N VAL A 29 35.74 37.26 -9.52
CA VAL A 29 37.19 37.08 -9.35
C VAL A 29 37.96 38.01 -10.28
N ARG A 30 37.58 38.09 -11.56
CA ARG A 30 38.22 39.02 -12.52
C ARG A 30 38.05 40.48 -12.10
N GLY A 31 36.85 40.88 -11.67
CA GLY A 31 36.61 42.23 -11.17
C GLY A 31 37.44 42.57 -9.93
N ALA A 32 37.56 41.64 -8.98
CA ALA A 32 38.42 41.81 -7.82
C ALA A 32 39.90 41.90 -8.19
N ALA A 33 40.38 41.08 -9.13
CA ALA A 33 41.73 41.13 -9.64
C ALA A 33 42.04 42.47 -10.33
N ALA A 34 41.15 42.96 -11.19
CA ALA A 34 41.28 44.26 -11.85
C ALA A 34 41.32 45.41 -10.83
N ALA A 35 40.47 45.38 -9.79
CA ALA A 35 40.49 46.37 -8.72
C ALA A 35 41.85 46.38 -7.97
N ARG A 36 42.44 45.21 -7.70
CA ARG A 36 43.76 45.10 -7.07
C ARG A 36 44.89 45.58 -7.97
N ILE A 37 44.82 45.30 -9.27
CA ILE A 37 45.80 45.81 -10.24
C ILE A 37 45.71 47.35 -10.30
N ASN A 38 44.50 47.92 -10.32
CA ASN A 38 44.31 49.37 -10.30
C ASN A 38 44.81 50.04 -9.01
N GLU A 39 44.71 49.35 -7.87
CA GLU A 39 45.24 49.82 -6.59
C GLU A 39 46.78 49.78 -6.57
N ALA A 40 47.39 48.70 -7.09
CA ALA A 40 48.85 48.53 -7.11
C ALA A 40 49.54 49.36 -8.18
N PHE A 41 48.88 49.59 -9.31
CA PHE A 41 49.36 50.37 -10.46
C PHE A 41 48.35 51.48 -10.80
N PRO A 42 48.30 52.56 -9.99
CA PRO A 42 47.38 53.67 -10.23
C PRO A 42 47.75 54.40 -11.52
N HIS A 43 46.73 54.80 -12.29
CA HIS A 43 46.94 55.52 -13.54
C HIS A 43 47.45 56.93 -13.26
N VAL A 44 48.67 57.25 -13.73
CA VAL A 44 49.22 58.60 -13.68
C VAL A 44 48.80 59.34 -14.96
N PRO A 45 48.05 60.45 -14.88
CA PRO A 45 47.64 61.19 -16.07
C PRO A 45 48.87 61.77 -16.78
N GLY A 46 49.06 61.39 -18.05
CA GLY A 46 50.16 61.88 -18.91
C GLY A 46 51.27 60.86 -19.19
N GLN A 47 51.29 59.71 -18.52
CA GLN A 47 52.05 58.55 -18.98
C GLN A 47 51.18 57.73 -19.94
N GLY A 48 51.76 57.25 -21.04
CA GLY A 48 51.09 56.35 -21.99
C GLY A 48 50.71 55.02 -21.34
N GLU A 49 50.09 54.12 -22.11
CA GLU A 49 49.71 52.79 -21.63
C GLU A 49 50.87 52.08 -20.92
N ASP A 50 50.65 51.63 -19.70
CA ASP A 50 51.65 50.90 -18.92
C ASP A 50 51.76 49.46 -19.44
N GLU A 51 52.78 49.19 -20.25
CA GLU A 51 53.06 47.87 -20.83
C GLU A 51 53.18 46.77 -19.75
N LEU A 52 53.79 47.10 -18.60
CA LEU A 52 53.94 46.16 -17.50
C LEU A 52 52.59 45.85 -16.86
N ARG A 53 51.75 46.86 -16.66
CA ARG A 53 50.37 46.68 -16.18
C ARG A 53 49.58 45.76 -17.11
N ASN A 54 49.65 46.00 -18.42
CA ASN A 54 48.95 45.17 -19.41
C ASN A 54 49.45 43.73 -19.42
N GLN A 55 50.76 43.52 -19.28
CA GLN A 55 51.34 42.18 -19.19
C GLN A 55 50.90 41.45 -17.91
N ILE A 56 50.90 42.14 -16.76
CA ILE A 56 50.43 41.58 -15.50
C ILE A 56 48.95 41.22 -15.59
N GLU A 57 48.12 42.11 -16.14
CA GLU A 57 46.69 41.87 -16.33
C GLU A 57 46.45 40.63 -17.21
N SER A 58 47.22 40.46 -18.28
CA SER A 58 47.17 39.25 -19.12
C SER A 58 47.55 37.99 -18.33
N LEU A 59 48.64 38.01 -17.57
CA LEU A 59 49.10 36.84 -16.79
C LEU A 59 48.11 36.46 -15.69
N VAL A 60 47.50 37.45 -15.03
CA VAL A 60 46.48 37.22 -14.00
C VAL A 60 45.21 36.62 -14.61
N ASN A 61 44.77 37.13 -15.76
CA ASN A 61 43.63 36.58 -16.47
C ASN A 61 43.88 35.12 -16.91
N GLU A 62 45.07 34.81 -17.42
CA GLU A 62 45.48 33.45 -17.77
C GLU A 62 45.52 32.52 -16.53
N TYR A 63 46.00 33.03 -15.40
CA TYR A 63 46.00 32.30 -14.13
C TYR A 63 44.58 31.96 -13.66
N ILE A 64 43.65 32.92 -13.78
CA ILE A 64 42.24 32.70 -13.46
C ILE A 64 41.66 31.59 -14.35
N ASP A 65 41.91 31.63 -15.65
CA ASP A 65 41.43 30.61 -16.59
C ASP A 65 41.96 29.22 -16.28
N LYS A 66 43.27 29.09 -15.99
CA LYS A 66 43.87 27.83 -15.55
C LYS A 66 43.24 27.32 -14.26
N THR A 67 43.01 28.20 -13.29
CA THR A 67 42.44 27.83 -11.98
C THR A 67 41.05 27.22 -12.14
N PHE A 68 40.16 27.89 -12.88
CA PHE A 68 38.80 27.36 -13.10
C PHE A 68 38.79 26.13 -14.01
N THR A 69 39.73 26.03 -14.97
CA THR A 69 39.89 24.83 -15.80
C THR A 69 40.26 23.60 -14.95
N LEU A 70 41.19 23.76 -14.00
CA LEU A 70 41.60 22.71 -13.07
C LEU A 70 40.50 22.38 -12.04
N ALA A 71 39.66 23.35 -11.70
CA ALA A 71 38.54 23.16 -10.79
C ALA A 71 37.35 22.43 -11.45
N ALA A 72 37.14 22.58 -12.77
CA ALA A 72 35.97 22.08 -13.47
C ALA A 72 35.61 20.60 -13.25
N PRO A 73 36.56 19.64 -13.16
CA PRO A 73 36.23 18.23 -12.87
C PRO A 73 35.55 18.02 -11.50
N ASN A 74 35.81 18.94 -10.56
CA ASN A 74 35.28 18.95 -9.20
C ASN A 74 34.03 19.84 -9.05
N LEU A 75 33.54 20.44 -10.14
CA LEU A 75 32.31 21.19 -10.18
C LEU A 75 31.21 20.38 -10.87
N SER A 76 29.97 20.55 -10.43
CA SER A 76 28.78 20.02 -11.08
C SER A 76 27.68 21.09 -11.10
N ILE A 77 26.89 21.11 -12.17
CA ILE A 77 25.70 21.96 -12.29
C ILE A 77 24.51 21.02 -12.40
N ASN A 78 23.63 20.99 -11.40
CA ASN A 78 22.48 20.08 -11.35
C ASN A 78 22.86 18.61 -11.61
N GLY A 79 24.00 18.15 -11.09
CA GLY A 79 24.51 16.79 -11.29
C GLY A 79 25.15 16.50 -12.66
N LEU A 80 25.26 17.49 -13.55
CA LEU A 80 25.99 17.37 -14.83
C LEU A 80 27.41 17.93 -14.70
N PRO A 81 28.41 17.33 -15.38
CA PRO A 81 29.79 17.83 -15.39
C PRO A 81 29.88 19.17 -16.12
N VAL A 82 30.74 20.05 -15.62
CA VAL A 82 30.98 21.37 -16.20
C VAL A 82 32.06 21.30 -17.29
N SER A 83 31.80 21.89 -18.46
CA SER A 83 32.79 22.03 -19.53
C SER A 83 33.54 23.36 -19.44
N SER A 84 34.83 23.34 -19.06
CA SER A 84 35.64 24.56 -18.84
C SER A 84 35.66 25.52 -20.03
N THR A 85 35.66 24.99 -21.25
CA THR A 85 35.72 25.76 -22.50
C THR A 85 34.48 26.60 -22.78
N GLU A 86 33.31 26.17 -22.29
CA GLU A 86 32.04 26.85 -22.55
C GLU A 86 31.86 28.08 -21.64
N TYR A 87 32.43 28.04 -20.43
CA TYR A 87 32.19 29.05 -19.38
C TYR A 87 33.35 30.04 -19.16
N LEU A 88 34.55 29.74 -19.66
CA LEU A 88 35.73 30.61 -19.53
C LEU A 88 35.96 31.52 -20.74
N SER A 89 35.18 31.36 -21.80
CA SER A 89 35.27 32.25 -22.96
C SER A 89 34.79 33.67 -22.57
N PRO A 90 35.57 34.72 -22.82
CA PRO A 90 35.23 36.11 -22.46
C PRO A 90 34.09 36.71 -23.31
N SER A 91 33.38 35.91 -24.09
CA SER A 91 32.26 36.38 -24.89
C SER A 91 31.07 36.69 -23.98
N PRO A 92 30.64 37.97 -23.87
CA PRO A 92 29.46 38.31 -23.11
C PRO A 92 28.25 37.74 -23.85
N ALA A 93 27.44 36.96 -23.16
CA ALA A 93 26.23 36.32 -23.68
C ALA A 93 26.47 35.18 -24.68
N THR A 94 26.72 33.98 -24.17
CA THR A 94 25.88 32.86 -24.65
C THR A 94 24.44 33.23 -24.28
N ARG A 95 23.78 33.94 -25.19
CA ARG A 95 22.32 34.10 -25.26
C ARG A 95 21.73 32.76 -24.85
N ASP A 96 20.85 32.73 -23.85
CA ASP A 96 20.16 31.50 -23.44
C ASP A 96 19.78 30.73 -24.70
N THR A 97 20.50 29.62 -24.98
CA THR A 97 20.29 28.83 -26.18
C THR A 97 19.04 28.02 -25.92
N HIS A 98 17.89 28.69 -26.06
CA HIS A 98 16.59 28.03 -25.94
C HIS A 98 16.54 26.95 -27.01
N GLU A 99 16.26 25.72 -26.58
CA GLU A 99 15.95 24.64 -27.51
C GLU A 99 14.81 25.14 -28.42
N PRO A 100 14.96 25.06 -29.74
CA PRO A 100 13.89 25.42 -30.65
C PRO A 100 12.64 24.58 -30.36
N PHE A 101 11.48 25.20 -30.44
CA PHE A 101 10.22 24.50 -30.22
C PHE A 101 10.04 23.36 -31.23
N ASP A 102 10.06 22.11 -30.76
CA ASP A 102 9.83 20.93 -31.59
C ASP A 102 8.35 20.58 -31.64
N ALA A 103 7.71 20.91 -32.78
CA ALA A 103 6.31 20.60 -33.03
C ALA A 103 6.01 19.09 -33.01
N ARG A 104 6.98 18.23 -33.34
CA ARG A 104 6.81 16.77 -33.33
C ARG A 104 6.76 16.25 -31.90
N LYS A 105 7.64 16.72 -31.02
CA LYS A 105 7.59 16.40 -29.58
C LYS A 105 6.26 16.86 -28.99
N ARG A 106 5.80 18.06 -29.33
CA ARG A 106 4.49 18.58 -28.88
C ARG A 106 3.33 17.70 -29.35
N GLN A 107 3.32 17.31 -30.62
CA GLN A 107 2.30 16.39 -31.15
C GLN A 107 2.35 15.03 -30.43
N ARG A 108 3.55 14.52 -30.17
CA ARG A 108 3.72 13.26 -29.44
C ARG A 108 3.19 13.34 -28.02
N VAL A 109 3.41 14.45 -27.33
CA VAL A 109 2.83 14.70 -25.99
C VAL A 109 1.30 14.71 -26.06
N ALA A 110 0.71 15.39 -27.04
CA ALA A 110 -0.74 15.41 -27.21
C ALA A 110 -1.32 14.01 -27.52
N GLU A 111 -0.64 13.22 -28.36
CA GLU A 111 -1.01 11.83 -28.63
C GLU A 111 -0.96 10.95 -27.37
N LEU A 112 0.08 11.11 -26.55
CA LEU A 112 0.24 10.35 -25.31
C LEU A 112 -0.83 10.71 -24.28
N ILE A 113 -1.18 11.99 -24.16
CA ILE A 113 -2.27 12.44 -23.29
C ILE A 113 -3.60 11.86 -23.74
N SER A 114 -3.89 11.88 -25.05
CA SER A 114 -5.12 11.27 -25.58
C SER A 114 -5.17 9.75 -25.34
N GLN A 115 -4.03 9.06 -25.46
CA GLN A 115 -3.93 7.63 -25.13
C GLN A 115 -4.15 7.38 -23.64
N GLU A 116 -3.60 8.22 -22.78
CA GLU A 116 -3.79 8.13 -21.33
C GLU A 116 -5.26 8.28 -20.95
N GLU A 117 -5.96 9.29 -21.47
CA GLU A 117 -7.39 9.50 -21.23
C GLU A 117 -8.24 8.30 -21.66
N LYS A 118 -7.96 7.75 -22.85
CA LYS A 118 -8.65 6.56 -23.34
C LYS A 118 -8.42 5.33 -22.45
N LEU A 119 -7.18 5.12 -22.01
CA LEU A 119 -6.86 4.01 -21.10
C LEU A 119 -7.54 4.19 -19.73
N LEU A 120 -7.65 5.42 -19.23
CA LEU A 120 -8.38 5.70 -18.00
C LEU A 120 -9.88 5.38 -18.14
N GLU A 121 -10.48 5.72 -19.28
CA GLU A 121 -11.87 5.36 -19.58
C GLU A 121 -12.07 3.84 -19.66
N GLU A 122 -11.19 3.13 -20.38
CA GLU A 122 -11.21 1.66 -20.50
C GLU A 122 -11.07 0.99 -19.12
N VAL A 123 -10.14 1.45 -18.28
CA VAL A 123 -9.96 0.93 -16.92
C VAL A 123 -11.19 1.18 -16.06
N ALA A 124 -11.82 2.35 -16.17
CA ALA A 124 -13.05 2.65 -15.44
C ALA A 124 -14.21 1.74 -15.89
N ALA A 125 -14.35 1.51 -17.19
CA ALA A 125 -15.34 0.60 -17.75
C ALA A 125 -15.08 -0.86 -17.31
N LEU A 126 -13.82 -1.29 -17.27
CA LEU A 126 -13.43 -2.62 -16.82
C LEU A 126 -13.74 -2.82 -15.33
N LYS A 127 -13.39 -1.84 -14.48
CA LYS A 127 -13.71 -1.85 -13.04
C LYS A 127 -15.21 -1.94 -12.78
N ARG A 128 -16.04 -1.30 -13.60
CA ARG A 128 -17.50 -1.36 -13.46
C ARG A 128 -18.09 -2.68 -13.95
N SER A 129 -17.58 -3.25 -15.03
CA SER A 129 -18.25 -4.34 -15.75
C SER A 129 -17.75 -5.75 -15.40
N VAL A 130 -16.47 -5.89 -15.03
CA VAL A 130 -15.83 -7.21 -14.84
C VAL A 130 -16.13 -7.87 -13.49
N PRO A 131 -16.06 -7.17 -12.34
CA PRO A 131 -16.24 -7.84 -11.04
C PRO A 131 -17.60 -8.54 -10.91
N GLY A 132 -18.68 -7.88 -11.36
CA GLY A 132 -20.03 -8.47 -11.34
C GLY A 132 -20.12 -9.71 -12.22
N LYS A 133 -19.68 -9.63 -13.49
CA LYS A 133 -19.68 -10.77 -14.41
C LYS A 133 -18.86 -11.94 -13.91
N ALA A 134 -17.65 -11.68 -13.40
CA ALA A 134 -16.79 -12.73 -12.84
C ALA A 134 -17.41 -13.39 -11.60
N ALA A 135 -18.06 -12.61 -10.73
CA ALA A 135 -18.78 -13.14 -9.57
C ALA A 135 -19.99 -13.99 -10.00
N ASP A 136 -20.76 -13.55 -10.98
CA ASP A 136 -21.92 -14.28 -11.50
C ASP A 136 -21.52 -15.61 -12.16
N GLU A 137 -20.46 -15.61 -12.98
CA GLU A 137 -19.90 -16.81 -13.58
C GLU A 137 -19.42 -17.80 -12.52
N GLN A 138 -18.72 -17.31 -11.49
CA GLN A 138 -18.25 -18.17 -10.39
C GLN A 138 -19.43 -18.71 -9.57
N ALA A 139 -20.43 -17.90 -9.28
CA ALA A 139 -21.63 -18.33 -8.57
C ALA A 139 -22.43 -19.37 -9.36
N ALA A 140 -22.49 -19.25 -10.70
CA ALA A 140 -23.07 -20.28 -11.55
C ALA A 140 -22.29 -21.60 -11.47
N ARG A 141 -20.96 -21.56 -11.59
CA ARG A 141 -20.10 -22.74 -11.48
C ARG A 141 -20.26 -23.46 -10.13
N VAL A 142 -20.30 -22.71 -9.04
CA VAL A 142 -20.49 -23.27 -7.68
C VAL A 142 -21.87 -23.90 -7.54
N ARG A 143 -22.94 -23.23 -8.01
CA ARG A 143 -24.31 -23.81 -7.98
C ARG A 143 -24.41 -25.10 -8.79
N ASP A 144 -23.76 -25.16 -9.96
CA ASP A 144 -23.73 -26.38 -10.76
C ASP A 144 -22.92 -27.49 -10.10
N ALA A 145 -21.85 -27.18 -9.37
CA ALA A 145 -21.10 -28.16 -8.60
C ALA A 145 -21.92 -28.73 -7.43
N ILE A 146 -22.55 -27.86 -6.63
CA ILE A 146 -23.43 -28.26 -5.52
C ILE A 146 -24.54 -29.19 -6.02
N ARG A 147 -25.21 -28.85 -7.13
CA ARG A 147 -26.27 -29.68 -7.69
C ARG A 147 -25.79 -31.08 -8.08
N ARG A 148 -24.60 -31.19 -8.70
CA ARG A 148 -24.01 -32.49 -9.05
C ARG A 148 -23.67 -33.29 -7.79
N ASP A 149 -23.17 -32.64 -6.76
CA ASP A 149 -22.85 -33.29 -5.48
C ASP A 149 -24.13 -33.77 -4.77
N GLU A 150 -25.19 -32.97 -4.78
CA GLU A 150 -26.52 -33.35 -4.27
C GLU A 150 -27.09 -34.57 -5.01
N GLU A 151 -27.08 -34.55 -6.36
CA GLU A 151 -27.51 -35.68 -7.20
C GLU A 151 -26.70 -36.95 -6.90
N MET A 152 -25.38 -36.83 -6.70
CA MET A 152 -24.51 -37.95 -6.34
C MET A 152 -24.81 -38.52 -4.94
N VAL A 153 -25.10 -37.65 -3.97
CA VAL A 153 -25.49 -38.07 -2.61
C VAL A 153 -26.86 -38.73 -2.63
N GLU A 154 -27.84 -38.19 -3.34
CA GLU A 154 -29.16 -38.80 -3.51
C GLU A 154 -29.06 -40.18 -4.18
N ALA A 155 -28.27 -40.32 -5.24
CA ALA A 155 -28.05 -41.60 -5.89
C ALA A 155 -27.39 -42.64 -4.94
N ARG A 156 -26.40 -42.21 -4.14
CA ARG A 156 -25.74 -43.08 -3.15
C ARG A 156 -26.67 -43.47 -2.00
N THR A 157 -27.44 -42.53 -1.46
CA THR A 157 -28.40 -42.80 -0.38
C THR A 157 -29.50 -43.74 -0.85
N ALA A 158 -30.02 -43.55 -2.06
CA ALA A 158 -30.97 -44.48 -2.69
C ALA A 158 -30.36 -45.88 -2.89
N ALA A 159 -29.11 -45.97 -3.38
CA ALA A 159 -28.42 -47.25 -3.53
C ALA A 159 -28.22 -47.96 -2.18
N VAL A 160 -27.79 -47.23 -1.14
CA VAL A 160 -27.64 -47.77 0.23
C VAL A 160 -28.99 -48.22 0.79
N ALA A 161 -30.08 -47.47 0.57
CA ALA A 161 -31.41 -47.87 1.01
C ALA A 161 -31.89 -49.16 0.30
N VAL A 162 -31.59 -49.30 -1.00
CA VAL A 162 -31.88 -50.52 -1.76
C VAL A 162 -31.05 -51.70 -1.27
N GLU A 163 -29.75 -51.52 -1.04
CA GLU A 163 -28.89 -52.59 -0.49
C GLU A 163 -29.29 -52.97 0.94
N ALA A 164 -29.63 -52.01 1.80
CA ALA A 164 -30.19 -52.27 3.13
C ALA A 164 -31.55 -52.98 3.11
N GLY A 165 -32.32 -52.84 2.01
CA GLY A 165 -33.54 -53.61 1.78
C GLY A 165 -33.28 -55.04 1.27
N LYS A 166 -32.14 -55.29 0.61
CA LYS A 166 -31.74 -56.61 0.10
C LYS A 166 -31.01 -57.44 1.17
N GLU A 167 -30.12 -56.80 1.93
CA GLU A 167 -29.57 -57.34 3.18
C GLU A 167 -30.66 -57.26 4.24
N GLY A 168 -31.60 -58.20 4.21
CA GLY A 168 -32.70 -58.34 5.18
C GLY A 168 -32.27 -58.63 6.63
N GLY A 169 -31.16 -58.07 7.09
CA GLY A 169 -30.82 -57.90 8.49
C GLY A 169 -31.49 -56.66 9.04
N SER A 170 -32.82 -56.61 9.00
CA SER A 170 -33.54 -55.73 9.92
C SER A 170 -33.05 -56.10 11.31
N LEU A 171 -32.44 -55.16 12.04
CA LEU A 171 -32.38 -55.23 13.50
C LEU A 171 -33.83 -55.12 13.98
N ARG A 172 -34.60 -56.20 13.79
CA ARG A 172 -35.94 -56.36 14.35
C ARG A 172 -35.71 -56.45 15.84
N VAL A 173 -35.99 -55.34 16.51
CA VAL A 173 -36.27 -55.39 17.93
C VAL A 173 -37.64 -56.03 18.04
N ASP A 174 -37.65 -57.36 18.14
CA ASP A 174 -38.86 -58.12 18.44
C ASP A 174 -39.40 -57.68 19.82
N ARG A 175 -40.66 -57.98 20.09
CA ARG A 175 -41.30 -57.69 21.39
C ARG A 175 -40.42 -58.20 22.52
N LEU A 176 -39.91 -57.30 23.35
CA LEU A 176 -39.04 -57.67 24.46
C LEU A 176 -39.86 -58.48 25.46
N GLU A 177 -39.29 -59.55 26.02
CA GLU A 177 -39.99 -60.47 26.93
C GLU A 177 -40.71 -59.78 28.10
N ARG A 178 -40.20 -58.62 28.54
CA ARG A 178 -40.74 -57.84 29.67
C ARG A 178 -41.45 -56.55 29.26
N GLN A 179 -41.66 -56.30 27.97
CA GLN A 179 -42.24 -55.04 27.48
C GLN A 179 -43.61 -54.77 28.11
N ASP A 180 -44.51 -55.76 28.08
CA ASP A 180 -45.86 -55.62 28.63
C ASP A 180 -45.86 -55.33 30.13
N GLY A 181 -44.95 -55.97 30.86
CA GLY A 181 -44.79 -55.76 32.29
C GLY A 181 -44.29 -54.36 32.63
N VAL A 182 -43.33 -53.84 31.85
CA VAL A 182 -42.82 -52.47 32.02
C VAL A 182 -43.89 -51.44 31.67
N GLU A 183 -44.62 -51.63 30.57
CA GLU A 183 -45.71 -50.73 30.16
C GLU A 183 -46.87 -50.72 31.15
N ALA A 184 -47.26 -51.89 31.66
CA ALA A 184 -48.30 -52.02 32.68
C ALA A 184 -47.84 -51.40 34.02
N GLY A 185 -46.60 -51.65 34.44
CA GLY A 185 -46.02 -51.06 35.64
C GLY A 185 -45.93 -49.54 35.57
N PHE A 186 -45.48 -49.00 34.44
CA PHE A 186 -45.43 -47.55 34.20
C PHE A 186 -46.84 -46.94 34.24
N ARG A 187 -47.82 -47.55 33.57
CA ARG A 187 -49.21 -47.09 33.59
C ARG A 187 -49.77 -47.06 35.02
N GLY A 188 -49.54 -48.13 35.78
CA GLY A 188 -49.95 -48.21 37.19
C GLY A 188 -49.30 -47.13 38.06
N ALA A 189 -48.00 -46.87 37.85
CA ALA A 189 -47.27 -45.82 38.56
C ALA A 189 -47.81 -44.42 38.25
N VAL A 190 -48.10 -44.13 36.98
CA VAL A 190 -48.68 -42.85 36.54
C VAL A 190 -50.08 -42.65 37.14
N GLU A 191 -50.92 -43.68 37.16
CA GLU A 191 -52.24 -43.60 37.78
C GLU A 191 -52.17 -43.39 39.29
N ALA A 192 -51.28 -44.11 39.98
CA ALA A 192 -51.06 -43.95 41.42
C ALA A 192 -50.58 -42.53 41.76
N LEU A 193 -49.66 -41.98 40.98
CA LEU A 193 -49.19 -40.61 41.13
C LEU A 193 -50.32 -39.60 40.87
N GLY A 194 -51.18 -39.87 39.88
CA GLY A 194 -52.38 -39.06 39.61
C GLY A 194 -53.38 -39.05 40.77
N ARG A 195 -53.62 -40.21 41.40
CA ARG A 195 -54.44 -40.33 42.62
C ARG A 195 -53.82 -39.55 43.77
N LEU A 196 -52.52 -39.73 44.02
CA LEU A 196 -51.80 -38.99 45.05
C LEU A 196 -51.89 -37.47 44.84
N LYS A 197 -51.69 -36.98 43.62
CA LYS A 197 -51.82 -35.55 43.30
C LYS A 197 -53.23 -35.01 43.60
N ARG A 198 -54.27 -35.82 43.40
CA ARG A 198 -55.67 -35.42 43.67
C ARG A 198 -56.00 -35.44 45.16
N ASP A 199 -55.53 -36.44 45.88
CA ASP A 199 -55.92 -36.69 47.27
C ASP A 199 -55.03 -35.94 48.28
N MET A 200 -53.78 -35.64 47.92
CA MET A 200 -52.81 -34.95 48.78
C MET A 200 -53.33 -33.59 49.29
N PRO A 201 -53.94 -32.70 48.49
CA PRO A 201 -54.47 -31.43 48.99
C PRO A 201 -55.58 -31.61 50.04
N SER A 202 -56.43 -32.63 49.88
CA SER A 202 -57.50 -32.92 50.85
C SER A 202 -56.93 -33.47 52.16
N ALA A 203 -55.94 -34.36 52.08
CA ALA A 203 -55.26 -34.90 53.25
C ALA A 203 -54.51 -33.79 54.02
N VAL A 204 -53.79 -32.91 53.31
CA VAL A 204 -53.13 -31.73 53.90
C VAL A 204 -54.16 -30.81 54.55
N ALA A 205 -55.28 -30.50 53.89
CA ALA A 205 -56.33 -29.66 54.48
C ALA A 205 -56.99 -30.30 55.71
N LYS A 206 -57.07 -31.63 55.80
CA LYS A 206 -57.52 -32.34 57.01
C LYS A 206 -56.46 -32.27 58.11
N MET A 207 -55.18 -32.45 57.79
CA MET A 207 -54.09 -32.30 58.73
C MET A 207 -53.98 -30.89 59.30
N GLU A 208 -54.05 -29.86 58.46
CA GLU A 208 -54.04 -28.45 58.90
C GLU A 208 -55.23 -28.14 59.81
N ARG A 209 -56.44 -28.59 59.46
CA ARG A 209 -57.61 -28.42 60.35
C ARG A 209 -57.45 -29.14 61.68
N ALA A 210 -56.91 -30.37 61.67
CA ALA A 210 -56.64 -31.11 62.90
C ALA A 210 -55.56 -30.44 63.75
N ARG A 211 -54.51 -29.89 63.13
CA ARG A 211 -53.45 -29.11 63.79
C ARG A 211 -54.04 -27.85 64.44
N VAL A 212 -54.79 -27.05 63.69
CA VAL A 212 -55.45 -25.84 64.21
C VAL A 212 -56.39 -26.19 65.36
N ALA A 213 -57.20 -27.24 65.24
CA ALA A 213 -58.05 -27.70 66.33
C ALA A 213 -57.25 -28.15 67.57
N GLY A 214 -56.09 -28.78 67.37
CA GLY A 214 -55.17 -29.14 68.45
C GLY A 214 -54.57 -27.92 69.16
N GLU A 215 -54.17 -26.88 68.42
CA GLU A 215 -53.70 -25.61 68.99
C GLU A 215 -54.79 -24.95 69.85
N TYR A 216 -56.03 -24.89 69.37
CA TYR A 216 -57.16 -24.38 70.17
C TYR A 216 -57.40 -25.16 71.47
N VAL A 217 -57.19 -26.48 71.49
CA VAL A 217 -57.34 -27.30 72.71
C VAL A 217 -56.19 -27.07 73.69
N LEU A 218 -54.98 -26.77 73.19
CA LEU A 218 -53.81 -26.48 74.03
C LEU A 218 -53.82 -25.05 74.59
N ASP A 219 -54.29 -24.06 73.82
CA ASP A 219 -54.37 -22.65 74.23
C ASP A 219 -55.61 -22.33 75.09
N ALA A 220 -56.58 -23.24 75.20
CA ALA A 220 -57.78 -23.12 76.03
C ALA A 220 -57.57 -23.57 77.51
N LYS A 221 -56.32 -23.67 77.95
CA LYS A 221 -55.89 -23.97 79.33
C LYS A 221 -54.96 -22.89 79.84
#